data_AF-A0A0E3QA14-F1
#
_entry.id   AF-A0A0E3QA14-F1
#
_cell.length_a   1.000
_cell.length_b   1.000
_cell.length_c   1.000
_cell.angle_alpha   90.00
_cell.angle_beta   90.00
_cell.angle_gamma   90.00
#
_symmetry.space_group_name_H-M   'P 1'
#
loop_
_entity.id
_entity.type
_entity.pdbx_description
1 polymer ?
#
loop_
_entity_poly.entity_id
_entity_poly.type
_entity_poly.pdbx_seq_one_letter_code
_entity_poly.pdbx_strand_id
1 'polypeptide(L)'
;MVQEKATDRDNALFEAGIKLGALYHQFTGSPVNLNTVSSLEQAIQESISVQPYVEEISVKIDRDMLKGKLNDEFGYSELQGPMLNVKITVRYGSSKIKVGMEYNSELNYPLMKILEIEEINV
;
A
#
# COMPACT_ATOMS: atom_id res chain seq x y z
N MET A 1 2.63 24.74 -29.97
CA MET A 1 3.04 24.45 -28.58
C MET A 1 3.54 23.02 -28.57
N VAL A 2 4.77 22.76 -28.11
CA VAL A 2 5.24 21.38 -27.92
C VAL A 2 4.62 20.89 -26.63
N GLN A 3 3.77 19.87 -26.71
CA GLN A 3 3.18 19.25 -25.55
C GLN A 3 4.17 18.21 -25.01
N GLU A 4 4.71 18.45 -23.82
CA GLU A 4 5.47 17.42 -23.11
C GLU A 4 4.56 16.22 -22.85
N LYS A 5 5.03 15.02 -23.23
CA LYS A 5 4.34 13.76 -22.96
C LYS A 5 4.87 13.19 -21.65
N ALA A 6 4.01 12.53 -20.89
CA ALA A 6 4.42 11.78 -19.71
C ALA A 6 5.51 10.77 -20.07
N THR A 7 6.60 10.77 -19.31
CA THR A 7 7.67 9.78 -19.43
C THR A 7 7.27 8.46 -18.77
N ASP A 8 8.02 7.40 -19.03
CA ASP A 8 7.85 6.12 -18.32
C ASP A 8 7.95 6.29 -16.81
N ARG A 9 8.87 7.15 -16.35
CA ARG A 9 9.02 7.51 -14.94
C ARG A 9 7.77 8.17 -14.38
N ASP A 10 7.18 9.13 -15.12
CA ASP A 10 5.97 9.84 -14.68
C ASP A 10 4.79 8.87 -14.58
N ASN A 11 4.63 7.99 -15.56
CA ASN A 11 3.58 6.96 -15.55
C ASN A 11 3.80 5.96 -14.39
N ALA A 12 5.04 5.52 -14.15
CA ALA A 12 5.34 4.61 -13.05
C ALA A 12 5.01 5.24 -11.68
N LEU A 13 5.36 6.52 -11.48
CA LEU A 13 5.03 7.27 -10.26
C LEU A 13 3.53 7.49 -10.09
N PHE A 14 2.84 7.84 -11.18
CA PHE A 14 1.39 8.02 -11.19
C PHE A 14 0.66 6.72 -10.80
N GLU A 15 1.04 5.61 -11.43
CA GLU A 15 0.49 4.30 -11.13
C GLU A 15 0.79 3.89 -9.69
N ALA A 16 2.01 4.12 -9.18
CA ALA A 16 2.34 3.82 -7.78
C ALA A 16 1.46 4.60 -6.78
N GLY A 17 1.16 5.87 -7.06
CA GLY A 17 0.21 6.68 -6.28
C GLY A 17 -1.21 6.12 -6.32
N ILE A 18 -1.69 5.69 -7.49
CA ILE A 18 -3.00 5.04 -7.64
C ILE A 18 -3.09 3.80 -6.76
N LYS A 19 -2.06 2.94 -6.74
CA LYS A 19 -2.09 1.68 -5.99
C LYS A 19 -2.14 1.90 -4.49
N LEU A 20 -1.34 2.84 -3.98
CA LEU A 20 -1.38 3.17 -2.55
C LEU A 20 -2.74 3.76 -2.14
N GLY A 21 -3.28 4.68 -2.94
CA GLY A 21 -4.60 5.27 -2.68
C GLY A 21 -5.74 4.24 -2.76
N ALA A 22 -5.73 3.39 -3.80
CA ALA A 22 -6.70 2.32 -3.98
C ALA A 22 -6.67 1.33 -2.82
N LEU A 23 -5.49 0.84 -2.44
CA LEU A 23 -5.33 -0.04 -1.28
C LEU A 23 -5.88 0.61 -0.02
N TYR A 24 -5.48 1.86 0.27
CA TYR A 24 -5.88 2.53 1.49
C TYR A 24 -7.40 2.63 1.59
N HIS A 25 -8.04 3.24 0.59
CA HIS A 25 -9.47 3.52 0.65
C HIS A 25 -10.37 2.30 0.44
N GLN A 26 -9.88 1.27 -0.27
CA GLN A 26 -10.68 0.05 -0.49
C GLN A 26 -10.78 -0.82 0.77
N PHE A 27 -9.74 -0.84 1.60
CA PHE A 27 -9.63 -1.80 2.70
C PHE A 27 -9.77 -1.19 4.10
N THR A 28 -9.52 0.11 4.29
CA THR A 28 -9.82 0.75 5.59
C THR A 28 -11.29 0.57 5.96
N GLY A 29 -11.57 0.23 7.21
CA GLY A 29 -12.92 -0.12 7.69
C GLY A 29 -13.24 -1.61 7.64
N SER A 30 -12.38 -2.45 7.04
CA SER A 30 -12.60 -3.90 7.01
C SER A 30 -12.57 -4.51 8.42
N PRO A 31 -13.57 -5.31 8.83
CA PRO A 31 -13.53 -6.05 10.08
C PRO A 31 -12.37 -7.05 10.11
N VAL A 32 -11.56 -7.02 11.16
CA VAL A 32 -10.37 -7.85 11.31
C VAL A 32 -10.08 -8.18 12.79
N ASN A 33 -9.57 -9.38 13.04
CA ASN A 33 -9.07 -9.81 14.35
C ASN A 33 -7.74 -10.57 14.20
N LEU A 34 -7.15 -10.99 15.32
CA LEU A 34 -5.84 -11.67 15.32
C LEU A 34 -5.84 -13.01 14.57
N ASN A 35 -6.99 -13.66 14.41
CA ASN A 35 -7.11 -14.92 13.67
C ASN A 35 -7.26 -14.70 12.16
N THR A 36 -7.87 -13.58 11.74
CA THR A 36 -8.15 -13.27 10.33
C THR A 36 -7.19 -12.27 9.69
N VAL A 37 -6.32 -11.63 10.49
CA VAL A 37 -5.40 -10.60 10.01
C VAL A 37 -4.51 -11.08 8.86
N SER A 38 -4.00 -12.30 8.94
CA SER A 38 -3.14 -12.85 7.89
C SER A 38 -3.88 -13.15 6.59
N SER A 39 -5.15 -13.60 6.66
CA SER A 39 -5.96 -13.78 5.45
C SER A 39 -6.30 -12.43 4.82
N LEU A 40 -6.52 -11.39 5.62
CA LEU A 40 -6.77 -10.05 5.09
C LEU A 40 -5.51 -9.45 4.43
N GLU A 41 -4.33 -9.59 5.04
CA GLU A 41 -3.06 -9.21 4.41
C GLU A 41 -2.90 -9.86 3.03
N GLN A 42 -3.13 -11.17 2.95
CA GLN A 42 -3.04 -11.92 1.69
C GLN A 42 -4.07 -11.44 0.67
N ALA A 43 -5.33 -11.25 1.07
CA ALA A 43 -6.39 -10.78 0.18
C ALA A 43 -6.07 -9.38 -0.40
N ILE A 44 -5.51 -8.48 0.41
CA ILE A 44 -5.07 -7.15 -0.05
C ILE A 44 -3.95 -7.30 -1.08
N GLN A 45 -2.92 -8.11 -0.78
CA GLN A 45 -1.80 -8.34 -1.70
C GLN A 45 -2.28 -8.90 -3.04
N GLU A 46 -3.11 -9.93 -3.03
CA GLU A 46 -3.65 -10.55 -4.24
C GLU A 46 -4.51 -9.56 -5.03
N SER A 47 -5.38 -8.80 -4.36
CA SER A 47 -6.25 -7.81 -5.00
C SER A 47 -5.48 -6.66 -5.66
N ILE A 48 -4.40 -6.19 -5.05
CA ILE A 48 -3.60 -5.10 -5.63
C ILE A 48 -2.61 -5.63 -6.67
N SER A 49 -2.11 -6.86 -6.52
CA SER A 49 -1.17 -7.47 -7.47
C SER A 49 -1.71 -7.61 -8.89
N VAL A 50 -3.03 -7.70 -9.05
CA VAL A 50 -3.68 -7.79 -10.37
C VAL A 50 -3.87 -6.44 -11.05
N GLN A 51 -3.58 -5.32 -10.36
CA GLN A 51 -3.65 -4.00 -10.98
C GLN A 51 -2.49 -3.79 -11.97
N PRO A 52 -2.66 -2.94 -13.00
CA PRO A 52 -1.63 -2.73 -14.02
C PRO A 52 -0.25 -2.38 -13.44
N TYR A 53 0.82 -2.92 -14.02
CA TYR A 53 2.22 -2.57 -13.71
C TYR A 53 2.72 -2.93 -12.31
N VAL A 54 1.92 -3.59 -11.47
CA VAL A 54 2.40 -4.09 -10.17
C VAL A 54 3.30 -5.29 -10.42
N GLU A 55 4.57 -5.17 -10.06
CA GLU A 55 5.55 -6.26 -10.12
C GLU A 55 5.55 -7.05 -8.81
N GLU A 56 5.41 -6.36 -7.68
CA GLU A 56 5.44 -6.96 -6.34
C GLU A 56 4.67 -6.10 -5.33
N ILE A 57 4.04 -6.75 -4.36
CA ILE A 57 3.44 -6.09 -3.20
C ILE A 57 3.64 -6.91 -1.93
N SER A 58 3.94 -6.23 -0.83
CA SER A 58 3.90 -6.76 0.54
C SER A 58 2.99 -5.89 1.40
N VAL A 59 2.11 -6.53 2.17
CA VAL A 59 1.22 -5.89 3.13
C VAL A 59 1.41 -6.53 4.50
N LYS A 60 1.61 -5.69 5.52
CA LYS A 60 1.60 -6.08 6.91
C LYS A 60 0.66 -5.18 7.70
N ILE A 61 -0.13 -5.79 8.57
CA ILE A 61 -0.97 -5.11 9.55
C ILE A 61 -0.26 -5.21 10.89
N ASP A 62 -0.13 -4.11 11.63
CA ASP A 62 0.50 -4.09 12.94
C ASP A 62 -0.38 -4.84 13.97
N ARG A 63 0.17 -5.92 14.54
CA ARG A 63 -0.56 -6.82 15.47
C ARG A 63 -0.75 -6.16 16.83
N ASP A 64 0.20 -5.35 17.27
CA ASP A 64 0.14 -4.69 18.56
C ASP A 64 -0.90 -3.57 18.52
N MET A 65 -0.92 -2.78 17.44
CA MET A 65 -1.97 -1.79 17.20
C MET A 65 -3.34 -2.44 17.06
N LEU A 66 -3.46 -3.55 16.31
CA LEU A 66 -4.71 -4.29 16.18
C LEU A 66 -5.20 -4.78 17.55
N LYS A 67 -4.33 -5.43 18.33
CA LYS A 67 -4.66 -5.94 19.67
C LYS A 67 -5.13 -4.82 20.59
N GLY A 68 -4.49 -3.65 20.55
CA GLY A 68 -4.88 -2.47 21.33
C GLY A 68 -6.20 -1.81 20.87
N LYS A 69 -6.80 -2.26 19.76
CA LYS A 69 -8.03 -1.72 19.18
C LYS A 69 -9.17 -2.73 19.10
N LEU A 70 -8.95 -3.98 19.53
CA LEU A 70 -10.03 -4.96 19.61
C LEU A 70 -11.10 -4.49 20.59
N ASN A 71 -12.36 -4.68 20.24
CA ASN A 71 -13.45 -4.51 21.18
C ASN A 71 -13.55 -5.72 22.13
N ASP A 72 -13.92 -5.46 23.39
CA ASP A 72 -14.02 -6.51 24.41
C ASP A 72 -15.28 -7.38 24.23
N GLU A 73 -16.32 -6.85 23.59
CA GLU A 73 -17.60 -7.53 23.43
C GLU A 73 -17.61 -8.53 22.26
N PHE A 74 -17.01 -8.16 21.11
CA PHE A 74 -17.09 -8.95 19.87
C PHE A 74 -15.71 -9.46 19.37
N GLY A 75 -14.61 -9.08 20.01
CA GLY A 75 -13.26 -9.56 19.70
C GLY A 75 -12.72 -9.15 18.32
N TYR A 76 -13.19 -8.04 17.73
CA TYR A 76 -12.66 -7.53 16.45
C TYR A 76 -12.46 -6.02 16.46
N SER A 77 -11.73 -5.51 15.46
CA SER A 77 -11.61 -4.09 15.16
C SER A 77 -11.78 -3.85 13.67
N GLU A 78 -11.92 -2.59 13.28
CA GLU A 78 -11.83 -2.20 11.88
C GLU A 78 -10.37 -1.89 11.52
N LEU A 79 -9.95 -2.30 10.32
CA LEU A 79 -8.64 -1.98 9.79
C LEU A 79 -8.48 -0.46 9.65
N GLN A 80 -7.52 0.11 10.36
CA GLN A 80 -7.22 1.54 10.33
C GLN A 80 -5.92 1.81 9.58
N GLY A 81 -5.85 2.96 8.90
CA GLY A 81 -4.67 3.40 8.16
C GLY A 81 -3.34 3.26 8.92
N PRO A 82 -3.24 3.72 10.19
CA PRO A 82 -2.03 3.57 10.99
C PRO A 82 -1.54 2.13 11.20
N MET A 83 -2.41 1.14 11.07
CA MET A 83 -2.02 -0.27 11.22
C MET A 83 -1.28 -0.81 9.98
N LEU A 84 -1.38 -0.14 8.83
CA LEU A 84 -0.86 -0.65 7.57
C LEU A 84 0.62 -0.29 7.37
N ASN A 85 1.41 -1.33 7.08
CA ASN A 85 2.76 -1.23 6.53
C ASN A 85 2.77 -1.91 5.16
N VAL A 86 2.96 -1.12 4.11
CA VAL A 86 2.83 -1.56 2.72
C VAL A 86 4.10 -1.20 1.95
N LYS A 87 4.54 -2.11 1.07
CA LYS A 87 5.54 -1.85 0.04
C LYS A 87 5.02 -2.34 -1.30
N ILE A 88 5.09 -1.50 -2.32
CA ILE A 88 4.66 -1.83 -3.68
C ILE A 88 5.79 -1.48 -4.63
N THR A 89 6.07 -2.40 -5.54
CA THR A 89 6.98 -2.21 -6.65
C THR A 89 6.16 -2.11 -7.94
N VAL A 90 6.26 -0.98 -8.62
CA VAL A 90 5.62 -0.72 -9.91
C VAL A 90 6.67 -0.63 -10.99
N ARG A 91 6.44 -1.29 -12.13
CA ARG A 91 7.30 -1.20 -13.31
C ARG A 91 6.51 -0.77 -14.54
N TYR A 92 6.90 0.37 -15.11
CA TYR A 92 6.35 0.88 -16.36
C TYR A 92 7.50 1.19 -17.31
N GLY A 93 7.52 0.53 -18.47
CA GLY A 93 8.59 0.69 -19.46
C GLY A 93 9.98 0.48 -18.85
N SER A 94 10.86 1.46 -18.98
CA SER A 94 12.22 1.44 -18.40
C SER A 94 12.30 1.93 -16.96
N SER A 95 11.20 2.25 -16.28
CA SER A 95 11.21 2.73 -14.89
C SER A 95 10.60 1.74 -13.90
N LYS A 96 11.28 1.56 -12.78
CA LYS A 96 10.83 0.77 -11.63
C LYS A 96 10.82 1.64 -10.37
N ILE A 97 9.67 1.72 -9.72
CA ILE A 97 9.43 2.56 -8.54
C ILE A 97 9.05 1.67 -7.38
N LYS A 98 9.75 1.81 -6.25
CA LYS A 98 9.29 1.25 -4.97
C LYS A 98 8.66 2.37 -4.17
N VAL A 99 7.43 2.14 -3.74
CA VAL A 99 6.69 3.04 -2.85
C VAL A 99 6.29 2.28 -1.59
N GLY A 100 6.02 3.03 -0.52
CA GLY A 100 5.54 2.45 0.71
C GLY A 100 4.54 3.34 1.43
N MET A 101 3.86 2.73 2.39
CA MET A 101 2.99 3.40 3.34
C MET A 101 3.27 2.84 4.72
N GLU A 102 3.52 3.71 5.68
CA GLU A 102 3.74 3.33 7.08
C GLU A 102 3.29 4.46 8.00
N TYR A 103 2.90 4.10 9.22
CA TYR A 103 2.57 5.08 10.24
C TYR A 103 3.81 5.87 10.66
N ASN A 104 3.77 7.18 10.48
CA ASN A 104 4.77 8.10 10.97
C ASN A 104 4.31 8.67 12.33
N SER A 105 5.02 8.35 13.40
CA SER A 105 4.68 8.76 14.77
C SER A 105 4.89 10.25 15.03
N GLU A 106 5.84 10.89 14.35
CA GLU A 106 6.10 12.34 14.50
C GLU A 106 4.97 13.18 13.90
N LEU A 107 4.40 12.71 12.78
CA LEU A 107 3.27 13.36 12.09
C LEU A 107 1.91 12.83 12.55
N ASN A 108 1.87 11.75 13.34
CA ASN A 108 0.65 11.02 13.70
C ASN A 108 -0.20 10.68 12.45
N TYR A 109 0.44 10.16 11.41
CA TYR A 109 -0.16 10.02 10.08
C TYR A 109 0.34 8.79 9.30
N PRO A 110 -0.54 8.02 8.62
CA PRO A 110 -0.12 6.95 7.71
C PRO A 110 0.46 7.55 6.42
N LEU A 111 1.78 7.72 6.37
CA LEU A 111 2.46 8.46 5.32
C LEU A 111 2.79 7.56 4.12
N MET A 112 2.29 7.94 2.95
CA MET A 112 2.71 7.38 1.66
C MET A 112 3.97 8.06 1.16
N LYS A 113 4.95 7.30 0.67
CA LYS A 113 6.23 7.84 0.19
C LYS A 113 6.85 6.99 -0.92
N ILE A 114 7.65 7.64 -1.75
CA ILE A 114 8.57 6.98 -2.67
C ILE A 114 9.79 6.52 -1.87
N LEU A 115 10.15 5.26 -2.02
CA LEU A 115 11.31 4.64 -1.36
C LEU A 115 12.51 4.60 -2.30
N GLU A 116 12.27 4.26 -3.57
CA GLU A 116 13.33 4.08 -4.58
C GLU A 116 12.78 4.36 -5.97
N ILE A 117 13.63 4.93 -6.82
CA ILE A 117 13.39 5.12 -8.26
C ILE A 117 14.60 4.50 -8.98
N GLU A 118 14.34 3.52 -9.82
CA GLU A 118 15.35 2.79 -10.59
C GLU A 118 15.03 2.88 -12.08
N GLU A 119 16.03 3.24 -12.90
CA GLU A 119 15.97 3.08 -14.35
C GLU A 119 16.56 1.72 -14.72
N ILE A 120 15.82 0.97 -15.52
CA ILE A 120 16.19 -0.37 -15.95
C ILE A 120 16.62 -0.28 -17.40
N ASN A 121 17.88 -0.67 -17.65
CA ASN A 121 18.38 -0.85 -19.00
C ASN A 121 17.60 -1.99 -19.65
N VAL A 122 16.77 -1.65 -20.63
CA VAL A 122 16.03 -2.60 -21.48
C VAL A 122 16.91 -3.05 -22.63
#